data_AF-A0A413B852-F1
#
_entry.id   AF-A0A413B852-F1
#
_cell.length_a   1.000
_cell.length_b   1.000
_cell.length_c   1.000
_cell.angle_alpha   90.00
_cell.angle_beta   90.00
_cell.angle_gamma   90.00
#
_symmetry.space_group_name_H-M   'P 1'
#
loop_
_entity.id
_entity.type
_entity.pdbx_description
1 polymer ?
#
loop_
_entity_poly.entity_id
_entity_poly.type
_entity_poly.pdbx_seq_one_letter_code
_entity_poly.pdbx_strand_id
1 'polypeptide(L)'
;SSTREIVEFYNLRGGKERIFDDMNNGFGWDRLPKSFMAENTVFLLLTALIRNFYKAIIHRLDVKRFGLNATSRIKAFVFRFVSVPAKWIRTSRRYVLNIYTCNNAYADIFQTDFG
;
A
#
# COMPACT_ATOMS: atom_id res chain seq x y z
N SER A 1 28.47 -23.30 17.02
CA SER A 1 27.08 -22.86 16.81
C SER A 1 26.15 -24.02 16.86
N SER A 2 25.03 -23.87 17.58
CA SER A 2 23.96 -24.87 17.62
C SER A 2 23.23 -24.87 16.27
N THR A 3 22.80 -26.03 15.78
CA THR A 3 22.03 -26.16 14.52
C THR A 3 20.83 -25.20 14.45
N ARG A 4 20.25 -24.85 15.61
CA ARG A 4 19.15 -23.87 15.70
C ARG A 4 19.57 -22.46 15.33
N GLU A 5 20.78 -22.02 15.70
CA GLU A 5 21.29 -20.68 15.36
C GLU A 5 21.49 -20.53 13.86
N ILE A 6 21.97 -21.60 13.20
CA ILE A 6 22.13 -21.65 11.75
C ILE A 6 20.77 -21.53 11.07
N VAL A 7 19.78 -22.30 11.51
CA VAL A 7 18.41 -22.26 10.97
C VAL A 7 17.79 -20.87 11.15
N GLU A 8 17.94 -20.25 12.32
CA GLU A 8 17.42 -18.92 12.59
C GLU A 8 18.07 -17.85 11.70
N PHE A 9 19.39 -17.89 11.53
CA PHE A 9 20.13 -16.98 10.65
C PHE A 9 19.62 -17.03 9.20
N TYR A 10 19.43 -18.22 8.65
CA TYR A 10 18.92 -18.37 7.28
C TYR A 10 17.45 -17.98 7.14
N ASN A 11 16.62 -18.22 8.16
CA ASN A 11 15.24 -17.75 8.17
C ASN A 11 15.13 -16.22 8.14
N LEU A 12 15.96 -15.53 8.94
CA LEU A 12 16.04 -14.07 8.94
C LEU A 12 16.51 -13.53 7.58
N ARG A 13 17.46 -14.20 6.93
CA ARG A 13 17.95 -13.83 5.60
C ARG A 13 16.87 -14.00 4.53
N GLY A 14 16.20 -15.16 4.48
CA GLY A 14 15.12 -15.40 3.52
C GLY A 14 13.93 -14.44 3.70
N GLY A 15 13.72 -13.95 4.91
CA GLY A 15 12.78 -12.86 5.19
C GLY A 15 13.17 -11.55 4.49
N LYS A 16 14.45 -11.17 4.52
CA LYS A 16 14.96 -9.97 3.85
C LYS A 16 14.92 -10.09 2.33
N GLU A 17 15.27 -11.24 1.77
CA GLU A 17 15.23 -11.48 0.32
C GLU A 17 13.81 -11.30 -0.24
N ARG A 18 12.79 -11.81 0.47
CA ARG A 18 11.39 -11.57 0.10
C ARG A 18 10.97 -10.10 0.09
N ILE A 19 11.62 -9.25 0.90
CA ILE A 19 11.38 -7.80 0.86
C ILE A 19 11.94 -7.23 -0.43
N PHE A 20 13.17 -7.59 -0.80
CA PHE A 20 13.77 -7.13 -2.06
C PHE A 20 12.97 -7.59 -3.29
N ASP A 21 12.47 -8.83 -3.28
CA ASP A 21 11.60 -9.32 -4.36
C ASP A 21 10.32 -8.49 -4.50
N ASP A 22 9.69 -8.13 -3.38
CA ASP A 22 8.51 -7.26 -3.36
C ASP A 22 8.84 -5.84 -3.83
N MET A 23 10.02 -5.30 -3.46
CA MET A 23 10.48 -4.00 -3.94
C MET A 23 10.75 -4.01 -5.45
N ASN A 24 11.41 -5.05 -5.97
CA ASN A 24 11.68 -5.20 -7.39
C ASN A 24 10.38 -5.29 -8.19
N ASN A 25 9.49 -6.23 -7.83
CA ASN A 25 8.27 -6.47 -8.60
C ASN A 25 7.16 -5.44 -8.36
N GLY A 26 7.12 -4.83 -7.17
CA GLY A 26 6.07 -3.90 -6.75
C GLY A 26 6.40 -2.43 -7.00
N PHE A 27 7.68 -2.06 -6.84
CA PHE A 27 8.15 -0.67 -6.90
C PHE A 27 9.18 -0.40 -8.01
N GLY A 28 9.56 -1.41 -8.80
CA GLY A 28 10.43 -1.23 -9.96
C GLY A 28 11.89 -0.95 -9.59
N TRP A 29 12.37 -1.50 -8.47
CA TRP A 29 13.79 -1.39 -8.09
C TRP A 29 14.74 -2.02 -9.12
N ASP A 30 14.25 -2.93 -9.96
CA ASP A 30 14.99 -3.51 -11.10
C ASP A 30 15.12 -2.55 -12.30
N ARG A 31 14.29 -1.50 -12.36
CA ARG A 31 14.15 -0.57 -13.50
C ARG A 31 14.01 0.86 -13.01
N LEU A 32 15.15 1.42 -12.61
CA LEU A 32 15.21 2.77 -12.04
C LEU A 32 14.74 3.84 -13.04
N PRO A 33 13.89 4.79 -12.62
CA PRO A 33 13.25 5.73 -13.53
C PRO A 33 14.08 6.96 -13.88
N LYS A 34 15.22 7.21 -13.20
CA LYS A 34 16.04 8.41 -13.38
C LYS A 34 17.42 8.09 -13.92
N SER A 35 17.98 9.03 -14.69
CA SER A 35 19.34 8.92 -15.22
C SER A 35 20.41 9.18 -14.15
N PHE A 36 20.08 10.02 -13.16
CA PHE A 36 21.01 10.40 -12.10
C PHE A 36 20.88 9.50 -10.87
N MET A 37 22.01 9.04 -10.35
CA MET A 37 22.01 8.14 -9.21
C MET A 37 21.48 8.79 -7.92
N ALA A 38 21.73 10.09 -7.71
CA ALA A 38 21.19 10.81 -6.55
C ALA A 38 19.65 10.80 -6.54
N GLU A 39 19.02 11.00 -7.70
CA GLU A 39 17.56 10.96 -7.82
C GLU A 39 17.02 9.53 -7.62
N ASN A 40 17.73 8.52 -8.13
CA ASN A 40 17.40 7.12 -7.89
C ASN A 40 17.54 6.73 -6.41
N THR A 41 18.53 7.26 -5.68
CA THR A 41 18.64 7.05 -4.23
C THR A 41 17.40 7.57 -3.51
N VAL A 42 16.95 8.79 -3.85
CA VAL A 42 15.72 9.35 -3.28
C VAL A 42 14.51 8.49 -3.65
N PHE A 43 14.42 8.02 -4.90
CA PHE A 43 13.35 7.11 -5.34
C PHE A 43 13.33 5.81 -4.52
N LEU A 44 14.49 5.17 -4.32
CA LEU A 44 14.61 3.94 -3.52
C LEU A 44 14.19 4.19 -2.06
N LEU A 45 14.62 5.30 -1.46
CA LEU A 45 14.25 5.65 -0.08
C LEU A 45 12.74 5.91 0.05
N LEU A 46 12.15 6.69 -0.86
CA LEU A 46 10.71 6.97 -0.86
C LEU A 46 9.88 5.71 -1.04
N THR A 47 10.25 4.86 -2.01
CA THR A 47 9.54 3.61 -2.25
C THR A 47 9.68 2.62 -1.09
N ALA A 48 10.81 2.58 -0.39
CA ALA A 48 10.98 1.81 0.84
C ALA A 48 10.05 2.31 1.98
N LEU A 49 9.90 3.62 2.13
CA LEU A 49 8.97 4.21 3.09
C LEU A 49 7.51 3.87 2.73
N ILE A 50 7.12 4.04 1.47
CA ILE A 50 5.79 3.66 0.97
C ILE A 50 5.54 2.17 1.23
N ARG A 51 6.57 1.32 1.04
CA ARG A 51 6.49 -0.12 1.33
C ARG A 51 6.08 -0.39 2.78
N ASN A 52 6.71 0.31 3.72
CA ASN A 52 6.40 0.16 5.13
C ASN A 52 4.98 0.64 5.47
N PHE A 53 4.55 1.77 4.91
CA PHE A 53 3.19 2.28 5.12
C PHE A 53 2.12 1.34 4.56
N TYR A 54 2.26 0.88 3.32
CA TYR A 54 1.22 0.02 2.74
C TYR A 54 1.13 -1.30 3.52
N LYS A 55 2.27 -1.90 3.93
CA LYS A 55 2.24 -3.12 4.74
C LYS A 55 1.58 -2.87 6.10
N ALA A 56 1.87 -1.75 6.75
CA ALA A 56 1.25 -1.39 8.01
C ALA A 56 -0.28 -1.25 7.86
N ILE A 57 -0.75 -0.55 6.82
CA ILE A 57 -2.19 -0.38 6.53
C ILE A 57 -2.85 -1.74 6.27
N ILE A 58 -2.26 -2.56 5.39
CA ILE A 58 -2.79 -3.89 5.05
C ILE A 58 -2.90 -4.81 6.28
N HIS A 59 -1.99 -4.70 7.24
CA HIS A 59 -2.02 -5.52 8.45
C HIS A 59 -2.92 -4.99 9.55
N ARG A 60 -3.17 -3.68 9.61
CA ARG A 60 -3.95 -3.04 10.68
C ARG A 60 -5.43 -2.88 10.33
N LEU A 61 -5.76 -2.65 9.07
CA LEU A 61 -7.14 -2.48 8.60
C LEU A 61 -7.71 -3.80 8.09
N ASP A 62 -9.04 -3.94 8.20
CA ASP A 62 -9.76 -5.06 7.58
C ASP A 62 -9.88 -4.84 6.06
N VAL A 63 -8.76 -5.08 5.37
CA VAL A 63 -8.63 -4.85 3.93
C VAL A 63 -9.50 -5.80 3.09
N LYS A 64 -10.07 -6.85 3.69
CA LYS A 64 -11.00 -7.76 3.01
C LYS A 64 -12.26 -7.04 2.55
N ARG A 65 -12.73 -6.06 3.34
CA ARG A 65 -13.85 -5.17 2.96
C ARG A 65 -13.56 -4.39 1.68
N PHE A 66 -12.28 -4.17 1.37
CA PHE A 66 -11.81 -3.50 0.16
C PHE A 66 -11.49 -4.46 -0.99
N GLY A 67 -11.78 -5.76 -0.83
CA GLY A 67 -11.41 -6.80 -1.79
C GLY A 67 -9.90 -7.01 -1.89
N LEU A 68 -9.19 -6.76 -0.79
CA LEU A 68 -7.75 -6.93 -0.65
C LEU A 68 -7.44 -7.96 0.45
N ASN A 69 -6.27 -8.59 0.36
CA ASN A 69 -5.77 -9.56 1.31
C ASN A 69 -4.44 -9.08 1.91
N ALA A 70 -4.00 -9.71 3.00
CA ALA A 70 -2.71 -9.41 3.64
C ALA A 70 -1.50 -9.57 2.69
N THR A 71 -1.64 -10.43 1.68
CA THR A 71 -0.64 -10.73 0.65
C THR A 71 -0.83 -9.95 -0.65
N SER A 72 -1.83 -9.05 -0.74
CA SER A 72 -2.06 -8.27 -1.94
C SER A 72 -0.86 -7.38 -2.28
N ARG A 73 -0.53 -7.31 -3.57
CA ARG A 73 0.55 -6.46 -4.08
C ARG A 73 0.17 -4.98 -4.08
N ILE A 74 1.17 -4.10 -4.04
CA ILE A 74 0.97 -2.65 -4.01
C ILE A 74 0.09 -2.13 -5.15
N LYS A 75 0.22 -2.66 -6.38
CA LYS A 75 -0.61 -2.24 -7.51
C LYS A 75 -2.11 -2.47 -7.25
N ALA A 76 -2.46 -3.62 -6.67
CA ALA A 76 -3.84 -3.92 -6.31
C ALA A 76 -4.31 -3.04 -5.15
N PHE A 77 -3.44 -2.80 -4.16
CA PHE A 77 -3.72 -1.88 -3.06
C PHE A 77 -3.99 -0.47 -3.56
N VAL A 78 -3.13 0.10 -4.41
CA VAL A 78 -3.34 1.43 -4.98
C VAL A 78 -4.66 1.48 -5.76
N PHE A 79 -4.91 0.51 -6.64
CA PHE A 79 -6.12 0.50 -7.45
C PHE A 79 -7.41 0.38 -6.64
N ARG A 80 -7.45 -0.51 -5.63
CA ARG A 80 -8.68 -0.81 -4.87
C ARG A 80 -8.89 0.07 -3.65
N PHE A 81 -7.79 0.53 -3.02
CA PHE A 81 -7.81 1.28 -1.76
C PHE A 81 -7.59 2.79 -1.96
N VAL A 82 -6.68 3.17 -2.85
CA VAL A 82 -6.23 4.58 -2.99
C VAL A 82 -6.97 5.29 -4.13
N SER A 83 -7.04 4.66 -5.29
CA SER A 83 -7.59 5.24 -6.52
C SER A 83 -9.11 5.06 -6.59
N VAL A 84 -9.84 5.85 -5.81
CA VAL A 84 -11.31 5.85 -5.81
C VAL A 84 -11.83 7.15 -6.45
N PRO A 85 -12.72 7.08 -7.44
CA PRO A 85 -13.31 8.28 -8.03
C PRO A 85 -14.23 8.97 -7.03
N ALA A 86 -14.00 10.25 -6.79
CA ALA A 86 -14.81 11.06 -5.89
C ALA A 86 -14.93 12.50 -6.40
N LYS A 87 -16.01 13.19 -6.01
CA LYS A 87 -16.28 14.58 -6.38
C LYS A 87 -16.84 15.34 -5.20
N TRP A 88 -16.28 16.52 -4.95
CA TRP A 88 -16.89 17.49 -4.03
C TRP A 88 -18.10 18.15 -4.70
N ILE A 89 -19.27 18.01 -4.09
CA ILE A 89 -20.53 18.60 -4.54
C ILE A 89 -21.00 19.59 -3.49
N ARG A 90 -21.42 20.78 -3.93
CA ARG A 90 -22.04 21.77 -3.05
C ARG A 90 -23.51 21.42 -2.87
N THR A 91 -23.87 20.97 -1.68
CA THR A 91 -25.27 20.71 -1.29
C THR A 91 -25.69 21.77 -0.28
N SER A 92 -26.63 22.63 -0.67
CA SER A 92 -27.09 23.78 0.11
C SER A 92 -25.93 24.70 0.55
N ARG A 93 -25.50 24.63 1.81
CA ARG A 93 -24.44 25.46 2.41
C ARG A 93 -23.15 24.69 2.73
N ARG A 94 -23.02 23.42 2.32
CA ARG A 94 -21.86 22.57 2.63
C ARG A 94 -21.31 21.91 1.37
N TYR A 95 -20.00 21.66 1.35
CA TYR A 95 -19.36 20.77 0.38
C TYR A 95 -19.37 19.36 0.96
N VAL A 96 -19.91 18.40 0.22
CA VAL A 96 -19.94 16.98 0.56
C VAL A 96 -19.11 16.22 -0.47
N LEU A 97 -18.26 15.31 -0.01
CA LEU A 97 -17.47 14.44 -0.87
C LEU A 97 -18.34 13.24 -1.28
N ASN A 98 -18.78 13.22 -2.54
CA ASN A 98 -19.48 12.07 -3.09
C ASN A 98 -18.46 11.07 -3.66
N ILE A 99 -18.53 9.82 -3.22
CA ILE A 99 -17.61 8.75 -3.62
C ILE A 99 -18.35 7.78 -4.54
N TYR A 100 -17.85 7.62 -5.77
CA TYR A 100 -18.51 6.83 -6.81
C TYR A 100 -17.94 5.41 -6.86
N THR A 101 -18.25 4.61 -5.84
CA THR A 101 -17.78 3.22 -5.76
C THR A 101 -18.92 2.29 -5.41
N CYS A 102 -18.89 1.08 -5.99
CA CYS A 102 -19.80 0.00 -5.61
C CYS A 102 -19.39 -0.69 -4.30
N ASN A 103 -18.25 -0.30 -3.72
CA ASN A 103 -17.78 -0.85 -2.46
C ASN A 103 -18.33 -0.06 -1.27
N ASN A 104 -19.30 -0.67 -0.58
CA ASN A 104 -19.96 -0.10 0.59
C ASN A 104 -19.02 0.18 1.77
N ALA A 105 -17.82 -0.42 1.81
CA ALA A 105 -16.84 -0.15 2.87
C ALA A 105 -16.40 1.33 2.93
N TYR A 106 -16.49 2.05 1.81
CA TYR A 106 -16.20 3.49 1.77
C TYR A 106 -17.36 4.35 2.28
N ALA A 107 -18.60 3.86 2.21
CA ALA A 107 -19.74 4.59 2.71
C ALA A 107 -19.61 4.80 4.22
N ASP A 108 -19.26 3.76 4.98
CA ASP A 108 -19.14 3.82 6.44
C ASP A 108 -18.07 4.82 6.93
N ILE A 109 -17.01 5.04 6.16
CA ILE A 109 -15.88 5.90 6.57
C ILE A 109 -16.16 7.37 6.29
N PHE A 110 -16.87 7.64 5.20
CA PHE A 110 -17.12 9.00 4.70
C PHE A 110 -18.58 9.42 4.83
N GLN A 111 -19.39 8.66 5.58
CA GLN A 111 -20.71 9.07 6.03
C GLN A 111 -20.57 10.39 6.81
N THR A 112 -20.85 11.49 6.12
CA THR A 112 -21.39 12.68 6.75
C THR A 112 -22.81 12.33 7.17
N ASP A 113 -23.20 12.61 8.42
CA ASP A 113 -24.45 12.20 9.13
C ASP A 113 -25.82 12.48 8.45
N PHE A 114 -25.94 12.46 7.12
CA PHE A 114 -27.15 12.79 6.39
C PHE A 114 -27.31 11.92 5.13
N GLY A 115 -28.14 10.87 5.24
CA GLY A 115 -28.83 10.22 4.13
C GLY A 115 -28.52 8.75 3.92
#